data_AF-A0A243RD22-F1
#
_entry.id   AF-A0A243RD22-F1
#
_cell.length_a   1.000
_cell.length_b   1.000
_cell.length_c   1.000
_cell.angle_alpha   90.00
_cell.angle_beta   90.00
_cell.angle_gamma   90.00
#
_symmetry.space_group_name_H-M   'P 1'
#
loop_
_entity.id
_entity.type
_entity.pdbx_description
1 polymer ?
#
loop_
_entity_poly.entity_id
_entity_poly.type
_entity_poly.pdbx_seq_one_letter_code
_entity_poly.pdbx_strand_id
1 'polypeptide(L)'
;MRRWRTAWLMLAVASLIAVGAGGGAASASVRQRDDMDKDISTAVYVVNRYWATHWSQFFTGGYSRPGVFGGYQKGGRKPPFCGAKRLGYDNAWYCRDGDYLAWDIDLMEEGYSSGDAWVYLVIAHEWGHAVQRRLAGSLLLRTYELQADCLAGAALYGAAADGTLQFERGDLEEIEEAHRRLGDETSWTDVSDHGTAAQRISAFKRGARYGVSACLPR
;
A
#
# COMPACT_ATOMS: atom_id res chain seq x y z
N MET A 1 19.42 -39.66 -78.95
CA MET A 1 20.01 -38.39 -78.48
C MET A 1 19.65 -38.20 -77.01
N ARG A 2 20.67 -37.86 -76.19
CA ARG A 2 20.61 -37.60 -74.75
C ARG A 2 19.46 -36.66 -74.35
N ARG A 3 18.89 -36.90 -73.16
CA ARG A 3 18.85 -35.89 -72.07
C ARG A 3 18.37 -36.53 -70.76
N TRP A 4 19.31 -36.59 -69.83
CA TRP A 4 19.12 -36.94 -68.42
C TRP A 4 18.46 -35.73 -67.73
N ARG A 5 17.50 -35.96 -66.84
CA ARG A 5 17.00 -34.93 -65.92
C ARG A 5 17.09 -35.44 -64.49
N THR A 6 17.96 -34.77 -63.76
CA THR A 6 18.30 -34.91 -62.35
C THR A 6 17.13 -34.55 -61.45
N ALA A 7 16.88 -35.41 -60.44
CA ALA A 7 16.02 -35.12 -59.31
C ALA A 7 16.72 -34.10 -58.40
N TRP A 8 16.05 -32.98 -58.11
CA TRP A 8 16.48 -32.03 -57.10
C TRP A 8 15.75 -32.36 -55.80
N LEU A 9 16.50 -32.84 -54.79
CA LEU A 9 16.03 -32.85 -53.40
C LEU A 9 15.90 -31.40 -52.93
N MET A 10 14.69 -30.95 -52.59
CA MET A 10 14.51 -29.76 -51.78
C MET A 10 14.75 -30.14 -50.31
N LEU A 11 15.87 -29.69 -49.74
CA LEU A 11 16.05 -29.64 -48.30
C LEU A 11 15.14 -28.55 -47.73
N ALA A 12 14.14 -28.95 -46.95
CA ALA A 12 13.39 -28.02 -46.10
C ALA A 12 14.28 -27.64 -44.91
N VAL A 13 14.77 -26.39 -44.89
CA VAL A 13 15.42 -25.81 -43.72
C VAL A 13 14.33 -25.36 -42.75
N ALA A 14 14.03 -26.21 -41.76
CA ALA A 14 13.22 -25.79 -40.62
C ALA A 14 14.03 -24.79 -39.78
N SER A 15 13.70 -23.50 -39.91
CA SER A 15 14.25 -22.47 -39.02
C SER A 15 13.55 -22.60 -37.66
N LEU A 16 14.21 -23.25 -36.70
CA LEU A 16 13.85 -23.16 -35.28
C LEU A 16 14.14 -21.73 -34.80
N ILE A 17 13.11 -20.89 -34.77
CA ILE A 17 13.14 -19.68 -33.97
C ILE A 17 13.10 -20.13 -32.50
N ALA A 18 14.23 -20.09 -31.83
CA ALA A 18 14.30 -20.22 -30.39
C ALA A 18 13.60 -19.01 -29.77
N VAL A 19 12.35 -19.18 -29.32
CA VAL A 19 11.69 -18.20 -28.45
C VAL A 19 12.44 -18.24 -27.13
N GLY A 20 13.22 -17.18 -26.86
CA GLY A 20 13.93 -17.03 -25.61
C GLY A 20 12.95 -16.95 -24.44
N ALA A 21 13.11 -17.85 -23.46
CA ALA A 21 12.30 -17.92 -22.24
C ALA A 21 12.42 -16.68 -21.31
N GLY A 22 13.17 -15.64 -21.71
CA GLY A 22 13.39 -14.43 -20.92
C GLY A 22 12.28 -13.36 -21.00
N GLY A 23 11.41 -13.41 -22.00
CA GLY A 23 10.38 -12.36 -22.19
C GLY A 23 9.19 -12.44 -21.23
N GLY A 24 8.85 -13.65 -20.76
CA GLY A 24 7.65 -13.87 -19.93
C GLY A 24 7.78 -13.28 -18.51
N ALA A 25 8.93 -13.46 -17.87
CA ALA A 25 9.15 -12.98 -16.50
C ALA A 25 9.20 -11.45 -16.43
N ALA A 26 9.86 -10.79 -17.39
CA ALA A 26 9.92 -9.33 -17.45
C ALA A 26 8.55 -8.70 -17.76
N SER A 27 7.74 -9.34 -18.62
CA SER A 27 6.38 -8.88 -18.88
C SER A 27 5.46 -9.06 -17.67
N ALA A 28 5.65 -10.13 -16.89
CA ALA A 28 4.87 -10.39 -15.68
C ALA A 28 5.22 -9.39 -14.57
N SER A 29 6.51 -9.06 -14.38
CA SER A 29 6.92 -8.06 -13.39
C SER A 29 6.41 -6.66 -13.73
N VAL A 30 6.46 -6.25 -15.00
CA VAL A 30 5.88 -4.97 -15.45
C VAL A 30 4.38 -4.92 -15.15
N ARG A 31 3.64 -5.98 -15.47
CA ARG A 31 2.20 -6.04 -15.19
C ARG A 31 1.89 -5.96 -13.69
N GLN A 32 2.66 -6.65 -12.85
CA GLN A 32 2.49 -6.58 -11.40
C GLN A 32 2.72 -5.17 -10.87
N ARG A 33 3.66 -4.40 -11.43
CA ARG A 33 3.84 -2.99 -11.07
C ARG A 33 2.69 -2.11 -11.53
N ASP A 34 2.21 -2.30 -12.76
CA ASP A 34 1.05 -1.56 -13.26
C ASP A 34 -0.21 -1.82 -12.41
N ASP A 35 -0.39 -3.05 -11.94
CA ASP A 35 -1.53 -3.43 -11.08
C ASP A 35 -1.35 -2.85 -9.67
N MET A 36 -0.16 -2.97 -9.07
CA MET A 36 0.17 -2.34 -7.79
C MET A 36 -0.02 -0.81 -7.80
N ASP A 37 0.40 -0.12 -8.86
CA ASP A 37 0.24 1.33 -9.00
C ASP A 37 -1.23 1.77 -9.08
N LYS A 38 -2.09 0.94 -9.70
CA LYS A 38 -3.54 1.15 -9.68
C LYS A 38 -4.10 0.97 -8.29
N ASP A 39 -3.70 -0.07 -7.56
CA ASP A 39 -4.18 -0.31 -6.20
C ASP A 39 -3.73 0.78 -5.22
N ILE A 40 -2.49 1.24 -5.32
CA ILE A 40 -1.99 2.41 -4.59
C ILE A 40 -2.86 3.63 -4.90
N SER A 41 -3.16 3.88 -6.17
CA SER A 41 -4.00 5.01 -6.58
C SER A 41 -5.43 4.89 -6.03
N THR A 42 -5.99 3.69 -6.04
CA THR A 42 -7.31 3.38 -5.46
C THR A 42 -7.30 3.59 -3.95
N ALA A 43 -6.32 3.02 -3.23
CA ALA A 43 -6.16 3.19 -1.78
C ALA A 43 -6.08 4.68 -1.39
N VAL A 44 -5.26 5.46 -2.09
CA VAL A 44 -5.18 6.92 -1.90
C VAL A 44 -6.55 7.59 -2.13
N TYR A 45 -7.25 7.20 -3.18
CA TYR A 45 -8.54 7.78 -3.53
C TYR A 45 -9.62 7.46 -2.49
N VAL A 46 -9.80 6.20 -2.13
CA VAL A 46 -10.89 5.73 -1.25
C VAL A 46 -10.72 6.24 0.17
N VAL A 47 -9.49 6.22 0.71
CA VAL A 47 -9.19 6.74 2.04
C VAL A 47 -9.40 8.25 2.09
N ASN A 48 -8.95 8.98 1.06
CA ASN A 48 -9.21 10.42 0.96
C ASN A 48 -10.71 10.73 0.93
N ARG A 49 -11.45 9.99 0.10
CA ARG A 49 -12.88 10.20 -0.08
C ARG A 49 -13.63 9.95 1.22
N TYR A 50 -13.32 8.86 1.92
CA TYR A 50 -13.94 8.56 3.22
C TYR A 50 -13.77 9.73 4.20
N TRP A 51 -12.54 10.21 4.38
CA TRP A 51 -12.30 11.34 5.29
C TRP A 51 -12.96 12.64 4.81
N ALA A 52 -12.94 12.93 3.51
CA ALA A 52 -13.62 14.10 2.97
C ALA A 52 -15.14 14.08 3.20
N THR A 53 -15.76 12.90 3.11
CA THR A 53 -17.21 12.72 3.30
C THR A 53 -17.61 12.72 4.78
N HIS A 54 -16.84 12.04 5.62
CA HIS A 54 -17.25 11.74 7.00
C HIS A 54 -16.64 12.64 8.06
N TRP A 55 -15.70 13.53 7.72
CA TRP A 55 -15.00 14.37 8.71
C TRP A 55 -15.94 15.07 9.70
N SER A 56 -16.94 15.78 9.18
CA SER A 56 -17.87 16.58 9.99
C SER A 56 -18.83 15.73 10.84
N GLN A 57 -18.86 14.41 10.63
CA GLN A 57 -19.63 13.48 11.47
C GLN A 57 -18.90 13.18 12.78
N PHE A 58 -17.57 13.28 12.79
CA PHE A 58 -16.73 12.88 13.92
C PHE A 58 -15.97 14.04 14.56
N PHE A 59 -15.62 15.07 13.77
CA PHE A 59 -14.73 16.13 14.19
C PHE A 59 -15.27 17.51 13.84
N THR A 60 -14.83 18.51 14.61
CA THR A 60 -15.07 19.92 14.31
C THR A 60 -14.04 20.42 13.28
N GLY A 61 -14.31 21.60 12.69
CA GLY A 61 -13.46 22.15 11.64
C GLY A 61 -13.64 21.46 10.29
N GLY A 62 -12.69 21.68 9.38
CA GLY A 62 -12.71 21.09 8.04
C GLY A 62 -11.59 20.08 7.82
N TYR A 63 -11.87 19.05 7.02
CA TYR A 63 -10.84 18.15 6.52
C TYR A 63 -10.01 18.84 5.43
N SER A 64 -8.69 18.83 5.61
CA SER A 64 -7.75 19.12 4.53
C SER A 64 -7.11 17.81 4.07
N ARG A 65 -7.03 17.57 2.76
CA ARG A 65 -6.32 16.40 2.22
C ARG A 65 -4.81 16.53 2.44
N PRO A 66 -4.08 15.49 2.92
CA PRO A 66 -2.62 15.51 2.90
C PRO A 66 -2.10 15.44 1.46
N GLY A 67 -0.91 15.98 1.22
CA GLY A 67 -0.18 15.77 -0.02
C GLY A 67 0.18 14.29 -0.22
N VAL A 68 0.46 13.91 -1.45
CA VAL A 68 1.01 12.59 -1.77
C VAL A 68 2.27 12.81 -2.59
N PHE A 69 3.43 12.66 -1.95
CA PHE A 69 4.69 12.62 -2.67
C PHE A 69 4.78 11.32 -3.47
N GLY A 70 4.38 10.19 -2.85
CA GLY A 70 4.32 8.85 -3.45
C GLY A 70 5.62 8.05 -3.32
N GLY A 71 5.80 7.10 -4.25
CA GLY A 71 6.90 6.12 -4.22
C GLY A 71 8.31 6.67 -4.49
N TYR A 72 9.29 6.30 -3.68
CA TYR A 72 10.72 6.49 -3.94
C TYR A 72 11.44 5.14 -3.88
N GLN A 73 12.63 5.02 -4.46
CA GLN A 73 13.35 3.74 -4.54
C GLN A 73 14.85 3.96 -4.74
N LYS A 74 15.67 3.01 -4.27
CA LYS A 74 17.12 3.01 -4.55
C LYS A 74 17.35 2.92 -6.07
N GLY A 75 18.23 3.76 -6.60
CA GLY A 75 18.47 3.85 -8.06
C GLY A 75 17.39 4.59 -8.86
N GLY A 76 16.30 5.02 -8.22
CA GLY A 76 15.22 5.78 -8.84
C GLY A 76 15.03 7.16 -8.20
N ARG A 77 13.77 7.53 -7.95
CA ARG A 77 13.43 8.78 -7.25
C ARG A 77 13.96 8.69 -5.82
N LYS A 78 14.70 9.72 -5.38
CA LYS A 78 15.27 9.77 -4.02
C LYS A 78 14.17 10.01 -2.96
N PRO A 79 14.32 9.50 -1.73
CA PRO A 79 13.39 9.79 -0.64
C PRO A 79 13.28 11.29 -0.40
N PRO A 80 12.07 11.84 -0.16
CA PRO A 80 11.88 13.26 0.09
C PRO A 80 12.43 13.67 1.46
N PHE A 81 12.48 14.97 1.71
CA PHE A 81 12.80 15.53 3.02
C PHE A 81 11.54 15.74 3.85
N CYS A 82 11.52 15.22 5.07
CA CYS A 82 10.58 15.63 6.08
C CYS A 82 11.25 16.61 7.04
N GLY A 83 10.93 17.89 6.90
CA GLY A 83 11.65 18.97 7.55
C GLY A 83 13.12 18.99 7.11
N ALA A 84 14.05 18.94 8.07
CA ALA A 84 15.49 18.95 7.79
C ALA A 84 16.09 17.55 7.51
N LYS A 85 15.33 16.46 7.68
CA LYS A 85 15.83 15.09 7.55
C LYS A 85 15.29 14.42 6.29
N ARG A 86 16.13 13.63 5.61
CA ARG A 86 15.68 12.78 4.50
C ARG A 86 15.01 11.53 5.07
N LEU A 87 13.91 11.09 4.47
CA LEU A 87 13.26 9.83 4.84
C LEU A 87 14.19 8.63 4.57
N GLY A 88 14.03 7.59 5.39
CA GLY A 88 14.73 6.32 5.22
C GLY A 88 14.12 5.46 4.10
N TYR A 89 14.88 4.49 3.62
CA TYR A 89 14.35 3.42 2.77
C TYR A 89 13.64 2.36 3.60
N ASP A 90 13.01 1.40 2.93
CA ASP A 90 12.42 0.21 3.52
C ASP A 90 11.28 0.56 4.52
N ASN A 91 10.59 1.69 4.30
CA ASN A 91 9.47 2.15 5.13
C ASN A 91 8.45 3.03 4.35
N ALA A 92 7.24 3.18 4.90
CA ALA A 92 6.26 4.19 4.51
C ALA A 92 6.18 5.29 5.58
N TRP A 93 5.73 6.49 5.16
CA TRP A 93 5.78 7.66 6.02
C TRP A 93 4.64 8.63 5.75
N TYR A 94 4.06 9.11 6.84
CA TYR A 94 3.43 10.40 6.91
C TYR A 94 4.40 11.45 7.45
N CYS A 95 4.79 12.39 6.59
CA CYS A 95 5.59 13.52 7.01
C CYS A 95 4.73 14.62 7.65
N ARG A 96 4.84 14.77 8.97
CA ARG A 96 4.09 15.79 9.73
C ARG A 96 4.46 17.24 9.37
N ASP A 97 5.75 17.50 9.10
CA ASP A 97 6.25 18.86 8.78
C ASP A 97 5.79 19.33 7.40
N GLY A 98 5.79 18.42 6.42
CA GLY A 98 5.42 18.70 5.03
C GLY A 98 3.95 18.37 4.68
N ASP A 99 3.22 17.72 5.58
CA ASP A 99 1.85 17.21 5.37
C ASP A 99 1.71 16.35 4.11
N TYR A 100 2.53 15.32 3.96
CA TYR A 100 2.43 14.43 2.82
C TYR A 100 2.76 12.97 3.14
N LEU A 101 2.23 12.06 2.33
CA LEU A 101 2.58 10.64 2.36
C LEU A 101 3.69 10.32 1.35
N ALA A 102 4.63 9.47 1.74
CA ALA A 102 5.67 8.92 0.87
C ALA A 102 5.96 7.47 1.28
N TRP A 103 6.42 6.64 0.35
CA TRP A 103 6.73 5.24 0.64
C TRP A 103 7.89 4.76 -0.20
N ASP A 104 8.66 3.82 0.35
CA ASP A 104 9.59 3.04 -0.44
C ASP A 104 8.83 2.09 -1.36
N ILE A 105 9.14 2.11 -2.65
CA ILE A 105 8.58 1.16 -3.60
C ILE A 105 9.05 -0.26 -3.27
N ASP A 106 10.29 -0.47 -2.82
CA ASP A 106 10.79 -1.82 -2.48
C ASP A 106 9.92 -2.48 -1.39
N LEU A 107 9.49 -1.70 -0.38
CA LEU A 107 8.56 -2.15 0.67
C LEU A 107 7.20 -2.54 0.08
N MET A 108 6.63 -1.68 -0.78
CA MET A 108 5.32 -1.92 -1.38
C MET A 108 5.37 -3.16 -2.27
N GLU A 109 6.44 -3.33 -3.04
CA GLU A 109 6.65 -4.45 -3.94
C GLU A 109 6.81 -5.79 -3.20
N GLU A 110 7.60 -5.80 -2.11
CA GLU A 110 7.78 -6.99 -1.26
C GLU A 110 6.45 -7.39 -0.62
N GLY A 111 5.73 -6.44 -0.03
CA GLY A 111 4.44 -6.68 0.59
C GLY A 111 3.37 -7.14 -0.38
N TYR A 112 3.25 -6.47 -1.52
CA TYR A 112 2.28 -6.77 -2.57
C TYR A 112 2.47 -8.17 -3.17
N SER A 113 3.68 -8.74 -3.09
CA SER A 113 3.92 -10.14 -3.47
C SER A 113 3.17 -11.16 -2.60
N SER A 114 2.67 -10.73 -1.44
CA SER A 114 1.97 -11.57 -0.46
C SER A 114 0.49 -11.24 -0.30
N GLY A 115 -0.03 -10.31 -1.11
CA GLY A 115 -1.42 -9.88 -1.10
C GLY A 115 -1.53 -8.42 -1.55
N ASP A 116 -2.49 -8.12 -2.41
CA ASP A 116 -2.68 -6.76 -2.93
C ASP A 116 -3.28 -5.81 -1.88
N ALA A 117 -3.97 -6.36 -0.87
CA ALA A 117 -4.49 -5.59 0.25
C ALA A 117 -3.39 -4.90 1.10
N TRP A 118 -2.12 -5.30 0.92
CA TRP A 118 -0.96 -4.68 1.56
C TRP A 118 -0.92 -3.16 1.35
N VAL A 119 -1.04 -2.70 0.11
CA VAL A 119 -0.89 -1.26 -0.20
C VAL A 119 -2.05 -0.43 0.36
N TYR A 120 -3.24 -1.03 0.46
CA TYR A 120 -4.40 -0.40 1.09
C TYR A 120 -4.17 -0.20 2.59
N LEU A 121 -3.64 -1.22 3.28
CA LEU A 121 -3.31 -1.13 4.70
C LEU A 121 -2.26 -0.05 4.95
N VAL A 122 -1.13 -0.10 4.23
CA VAL A 122 -0.02 0.85 4.42
C VAL A 122 -0.50 2.29 4.19
N ILE A 123 -1.21 2.55 3.09
CA ILE A 123 -1.69 3.90 2.79
C ILE A 123 -2.72 4.37 3.83
N ALA A 124 -3.66 3.51 4.24
CA ALA A 124 -4.65 3.86 5.24
C ALA A 124 -4.03 4.16 6.61
N HIS A 125 -2.97 3.43 6.99
CA HIS A 125 -2.20 3.67 8.21
C HIS A 125 -1.53 5.05 8.20
N GLU A 126 -0.75 5.35 7.16
CA GLU A 126 -0.11 6.66 7.04
C GLU A 126 -1.13 7.80 6.95
N TRP A 127 -2.30 7.54 6.37
CA TRP A 127 -3.41 8.49 6.42
C TRP A 127 -3.98 8.68 7.82
N GLY A 128 -3.97 7.64 8.65
CA GLY A 128 -4.31 7.71 10.06
C GLY A 128 -3.46 8.77 10.78
N HIS A 129 -2.16 8.83 10.50
CA HIS A 129 -1.30 9.90 11.00
C HIS A 129 -1.65 11.28 10.45
N ALA A 130 -2.04 11.37 9.18
CA ALA A 130 -2.55 12.61 8.62
C ALA A 130 -3.81 13.10 9.33
N VAL A 131 -4.73 12.18 9.65
CA VAL A 131 -5.94 12.47 10.45
C VAL A 131 -5.52 12.93 11.83
N GLN A 132 -4.65 12.19 12.53
CA GLN A 132 -4.15 12.55 13.85
C GLN A 132 -3.54 13.97 13.91
N ARG A 133 -2.79 14.40 12.89
CA ARG A 133 -2.26 15.78 12.83
C ARG A 133 -3.35 16.85 12.85
N ARG A 134 -4.54 16.53 12.35
CA ARG A 134 -5.70 17.43 12.28
C ARG A 134 -6.57 17.36 13.52
N LEU A 135 -6.39 16.34 14.37
CA LEU A 135 -7.15 16.19 15.61
C LEU A 135 -6.66 17.15 16.70
N ALA A 136 -7.57 17.55 17.58
CA ALA A 136 -7.19 18.16 18.84
C ALA A 136 -6.37 17.18 19.68
N GLY A 137 -5.38 17.67 20.43
CA GLY A 137 -4.50 16.81 21.24
C GLY A 137 -5.25 15.94 22.25
N SER A 138 -6.42 16.38 22.73
CA SER A 138 -7.30 15.60 23.62
C SER A 138 -7.93 14.37 22.96
N LEU A 139 -7.86 14.24 21.62
CA LEU A 139 -8.35 13.09 20.86
C LEU A 139 -7.23 12.10 20.51
N LEU A 140 -5.96 12.44 20.80
CA LEU A 140 -4.83 11.58 20.54
C LEU A 140 -4.67 10.56 21.67
N LEU A 141 -4.53 9.29 21.31
CA LEU A 141 -4.24 8.24 22.27
C LEU A 141 -2.74 8.16 22.56
N ARG A 142 -2.38 7.74 23.78
CA ARG A 142 -0.97 7.44 24.12
C ARG A 142 -0.40 6.34 23.22
N THR A 143 -1.25 5.41 22.76
CA THR A 143 -0.93 4.40 21.76
C THR A 143 -1.16 4.99 20.37
N TYR A 144 -0.30 5.93 19.98
CA TYR A 144 -0.46 6.76 18.77
C TYR A 144 -0.48 5.90 17.48
N GLU A 145 0.44 4.96 17.35
CA GLU A 145 0.51 4.02 16.22
C GLU A 145 -0.72 3.11 16.13
N LEU A 146 -1.15 2.54 17.25
CA LEU A 146 -2.38 1.72 17.29
C LEU A 146 -3.63 2.53 16.98
N GLN A 147 -3.65 3.82 17.30
CA GLN A 147 -4.74 4.69 16.88
C GLN A 147 -4.74 4.87 15.35
N ALA A 148 -3.58 4.99 14.71
CA ALA A 148 -3.48 5.03 13.25
C ALA A 148 -3.99 3.74 12.61
N ASP A 149 -3.62 2.56 13.13
CA ASP A 149 -4.16 1.27 12.68
C ASP A 149 -5.70 1.20 12.85
N CYS A 150 -6.23 1.69 13.97
CA CYS A 150 -7.68 1.75 14.19
C CYS A 150 -8.37 2.68 13.18
N LEU A 151 -7.82 3.88 12.94
CA LEU A 151 -8.35 4.82 11.97
C LEU A 151 -8.27 4.27 10.53
N ALA A 152 -7.22 3.50 10.21
CA ALA A 152 -7.09 2.80 8.95
C ALA A 152 -8.22 1.78 8.75
N GLY A 153 -8.49 0.94 9.76
CA GLY A 153 -9.60 0.00 9.74
C GLY A 153 -10.96 0.68 9.58
N ALA A 154 -11.19 1.77 10.31
CA ALA A 154 -12.41 2.55 10.19
C ALA A 154 -12.58 3.14 8.77
N ALA A 155 -11.50 3.64 8.17
CA ALA A 155 -11.54 4.24 6.84
C ALA A 155 -11.76 3.22 5.72
N LEU A 156 -11.07 2.09 5.74
CA LEU A 156 -11.23 1.06 4.70
C LEU A 156 -12.61 0.40 4.76
N TYR A 157 -13.08 0.01 5.95
CA TYR A 157 -14.41 -0.58 6.10
C TYR A 157 -15.52 0.44 5.90
N GLY A 158 -15.30 1.69 6.28
CA GLY A 158 -16.21 2.80 5.97
C GLY A 158 -16.31 3.04 4.47
N ALA A 159 -15.18 3.12 3.76
CA ALA A 159 -15.14 3.24 2.31
C ALA A 159 -15.84 2.07 1.59
N ALA A 160 -15.75 0.86 2.15
CA ALA A 160 -16.47 -0.30 1.66
C ALA A 160 -17.99 -0.19 1.91
N ALA A 161 -18.39 0.28 3.09
CA ALA A 161 -19.81 0.55 3.39
C ALA A 161 -20.40 1.66 2.50
N ASP A 162 -19.59 2.63 2.10
CA ASP A 162 -19.96 3.69 1.14
C ASP A 162 -20.00 3.19 -0.32
N GLY A 163 -19.59 1.94 -0.59
CA GLY A 163 -19.50 1.37 -1.93
C GLY A 163 -18.36 1.94 -2.79
N THR A 164 -17.37 2.56 -2.16
CA THR A 164 -16.21 3.18 -2.85
C THR A 164 -14.99 2.29 -2.90
N LEU A 165 -14.96 1.26 -2.03
CA LEU A 165 -14.02 0.16 -2.01
C LEU A 165 -14.81 -1.15 -2.06
N GLN A 166 -14.32 -2.16 -2.77
CA GLN A 166 -14.81 -3.53 -2.66
C GLN A 166 -13.66 -4.40 -2.16
N PHE A 167 -13.89 -5.11 -1.06
CA PHE A 167 -12.96 -6.15 -0.65
C PHE A 167 -13.11 -7.37 -1.54
N GLU A 168 -11.99 -7.90 -2.00
CA GLU A 168 -11.93 -9.17 -2.71
C GLU A 168 -11.83 -10.35 -1.72
N ARG A 169 -11.90 -11.55 -2.28
CA ARG A 169 -11.82 -12.77 -1.46
C ARG A 169 -10.36 -13.05 -1.12
N GLY A 170 -9.95 -12.68 0.08
CA GLY A 170 -8.60 -12.91 0.60
C GLY A 170 -8.04 -11.68 1.31
N ASP A 171 -8.57 -10.49 1.02
CA ASP A 171 -8.03 -9.22 1.51
C ASP A 171 -7.99 -9.14 3.03
N LEU A 172 -8.96 -9.76 3.72
CA LEU A 172 -8.98 -9.76 5.18
C LEU A 172 -7.82 -10.59 5.73
N GLU A 173 -7.61 -11.78 5.17
CA GLU A 173 -6.48 -12.64 5.52
C GLU A 173 -5.14 -11.98 5.17
N GLU A 174 -5.07 -11.30 4.03
CA GLU A 174 -3.91 -10.54 3.57
C GLU A 174 -3.61 -9.34 4.46
N ILE A 175 -4.62 -8.57 4.89
CA ILE A 175 -4.45 -7.46 5.85
C ILE A 175 -3.94 -7.99 7.19
N GLU A 176 -4.47 -9.12 7.68
CA GLU A 176 -3.97 -9.72 8.92
C GLU A 176 -2.53 -10.23 8.79
N GLU A 177 -2.17 -10.79 7.64
CA GLU A 177 -0.80 -11.19 7.32
C GLU A 177 0.14 -9.98 7.20
N ALA A 178 -0.31 -8.90 6.57
CA ALA A 178 0.43 -7.67 6.45
C ALA A 178 0.76 -7.10 7.84
N HIS A 179 -0.20 -7.08 8.76
CA HIS A 179 0.05 -6.67 10.15
C HIS A 179 0.99 -7.61 10.91
N ARG A 180 1.00 -8.92 10.60
CA ARG A 180 1.98 -9.85 11.20
C ARG A 180 3.38 -9.46 10.75
N ARG A 181 3.60 -9.32 9.44
CA ARG A 181 4.91 -8.97 8.88
C ARG A 181 5.39 -7.56 9.27
N LEU A 182 4.49 -6.58 9.31
CA LEU A 182 4.79 -5.22 9.75
C LEU A 182 4.81 -5.06 11.28
N GLY A 183 4.35 -6.06 12.02
CA GLY A 183 4.30 -6.05 13.50
C GLY A 183 5.33 -6.96 14.16
N ASP A 184 6.05 -7.77 13.37
CA ASP A 184 7.20 -8.55 13.79
C ASP A 184 8.44 -7.65 13.88
N GLU A 185 9.43 -8.03 14.71
CA GLU A 185 10.72 -7.34 14.81
C GLU A 185 11.48 -7.50 13.50
N THR A 186 11.41 -6.48 12.65
CA THR A 186 12.27 -6.34 11.48
C THR A 186 13.18 -5.14 11.70
N SER A 187 14.25 -5.01 10.91
CA SER A 187 15.15 -3.85 11.00
C SER A 187 14.49 -2.49 10.69
N TRP A 188 13.22 -2.48 10.29
CA TRP A 188 12.43 -1.28 9.94
C TRP A 188 11.23 -1.02 10.85
N THR A 189 10.85 -1.97 11.72
CA THR A 189 9.75 -1.82 12.68
C THR A 189 10.32 -1.82 14.09
N ASP A 190 10.45 -0.64 14.69
CA ASP A 190 10.70 -0.58 16.13
C ASP A 190 9.40 -0.97 16.84
N VAL A 191 9.32 -2.24 17.29
CA VAL A 191 8.16 -2.77 18.03
C VAL A 191 7.87 -1.94 19.29
N SER A 192 8.87 -1.23 19.83
CA SER A 192 8.66 -0.32 20.96
C SER A 192 7.81 0.91 20.61
N ASP A 193 7.80 1.31 19.34
CA ASP A 193 7.02 2.44 18.83
C ASP A 193 5.66 1.99 18.25
N HIS A 194 5.62 0.90 17.46
CA HIS A 194 4.41 0.48 16.73
C HIS A 194 3.50 -0.52 17.47
N GLY A 195 4.03 -1.23 18.46
CA GLY A 195 3.33 -2.31 19.16
C GLY A 195 3.39 -3.66 18.43
N THR A 196 2.95 -4.73 19.10
CA THR A 196 3.01 -6.09 18.56
C THR A 196 2.00 -6.30 17.44
N ALA A 197 2.26 -7.22 16.50
CA ALA A 197 1.30 -7.64 15.48
C ALA A 197 -0.11 -7.88 16.04
N ALA A 198 -0.24 -8.55 17.19
CA ALA A 198 -1.53 -8.81 17.83
C ALA A 198 -2.24 -7.53 18.29
N GLN A 199 -1.51 -6.54 18.82
CA GLN A 199 -2.07 -5.24 19.21
C GLN A 199 -2.55 -4.46 17.99
N ARG A 200 -1.74 -4.45 16.93
CA ARG A 200 -2.04 -3.74 15.67
C ARG A 200 -3.28 -4.32 14.98
N ILE A 201 -3.35 -5.65 14.83
CA ILE A 201 -4.53 -6.37 14.30
C ILE A 201 -5.77 -6.05 15.14
N SER A 202 -5.65 -6.08 16.48
CA SER A 202 -6.76 -5.77 17.38
C SER A 202 -7.26 -4.33 17.22
N ALA A 203 -6.35 -3.37 17.06
CA ALA A 203 -6.69 -1.98 16.83
C ALA A 203 -7.36 -1.77 15.47
N PHE A 204 -6.80 -2.33 14.40
CA PHE A 204 -7.40 -2.30 13.07
C PHE A 204 -8.82 -2.89 13.06
N LYS A 205 -8.99 -4.10 13.62
CA LYS A 205 -10.31 -4.77 13.72
C LYS A 205 -11.31 -3.97 14.55
N ARG A 206 -10.86 -3.22 15.57
CA ARG A 206 -11.74 -2.33 16.34
C ARG A 206 -12.31 -1.24 15.47
N GLY A 207 -11.47 -0.55 14.69
CA GLY A 207 -11.92 0.50 13.78
C GLY A 207 -12.82 -0.06 12.68
N ALA A 208 -12.44 -1.19 12.10
CA ALA A 208 -13.24 -1.91 11.10
C ALA A 208 -14.66 -2.23 11.60
N ARG A 209 -14.77 -2.69 12.85
CA ARG A 209 -16.05 -3.14 13.43
C ARG A 209 -16.92 -2.01 13.97
N TYR A 210 -16.31 -0.98 14.54
CA TYR A 210 -17.02 0.02 15.35
C TYR A 210 -16.84 1.46 14.86
N GLY A 211 -16.13 1.66 13.75
CA GLY A 211 -15.90 2.95 13.12
C GLY A 211 -15.00 3.88 13.93
N VAL A 212 -14.93 5.14 13.49
CA VAL A 212 -14.00 6.17 13.99
C VAL A 212 -14.15 6.41 15.49
N SER A 213 -15.38 6.44 16.01
CA SER A 213 -15.63 6.71 17.43
C SER A 213 -14.95 5.71 18.38
N ALA A 214 -14.71 4.47 17.94
CA ALA A 214 -14.01 3.47 18.75
C ALA A 214 -12.49 3.67 18.81
N CYS A 215 -11.95 4.53 17.95
CA CYS A 215 -10.52 4.89 17.88
C CYS A 215 -10.18 6.14 18.68
N LEU A 216 -11.17 6.75 19.35
CA LEU A 216 -11.02 8.00 20.11
C LEU A 216 -11.03 7.72 21.63
N PRO A 217 -10.45 8.63 22.44
CA PRO A 217 -10.61 8.61 23.89
C PRO A 217 -12.09 8.60 24.28
N ARG A 218 -12.40 7.84 25.33
CA ARG A 218 -13.74 7.81 25.94
C ARG A 218 -13.91 8.93 26.94
#